data_AF-A0A3D5J8F0-F1
#
_entry.id   AF-A0A3D5J8F0-F1
#
_cell.length_a   1.000
_cell.length_b   1.000
_cell.length_c   1.000
_cell.angle_alpha   90.00
_cell.angle_beta   90.00
_cell.angle_gamma   90.00
#
_symmetry.space_group_name_H-M   'P 1'
#
loop_
_entity.id
_entity.type
_entity.pdbx_description
1 polymer ?
#
loop_
_entity_poly.entity_id
_entity_poly.type
_entity_poly.pdbx_seq_one_letter_code
_entity_poly.pdbx_strand_id
1 'polypeptide(L)'
;SFNARLTQHPNSPAAKSKQIIFEEIGPSGSIVRNHLQQQIAGLGTRGGTNLYQAIFEALRYFRSPSYQVPEANVKRFPVVVLLADGQDDGYSAINRTQVLQKRKQVEEVELKVIGFGVTPNSETHRQLCELARPVADCLVTSSTTELQTLIRSFTRS
;
A
#
# COMPACT_ATOMS: atom_id res chain seq x y z
N SER A 1 -12.97 -7.78 10.44
CA SER A 1 -12.51 -6.72 9.53
C SER A 1 -11.23 -6.10 10.08
N PHE A 2 -10.10 -6.28 9.39
CA PHE A 2 -8.87 -5.56 9.71
C PHE A 2 -8.97 -4.14 9.15
N ASN A 3 -9.02 -3.14 10.03
CA ASN A 3 -9.11 -1.72 9.67
C ASN A 3 -7.94 -1.01 10.35
N ALA A 4 -6.73 -1.35 9.94
CA ALA A 4 -5.53 -0.65 10.39
C ALA A 4 -5.42 0.69 9.67
N ARG A 5 -6.08 1.71 10.21
CA ARG A 5 -5.78 3.09 9.86
C ARG A 5 -4.69 3.56 10.80
N LEU A 6 -3.53 3.90 10.25
CA LEU A 6 -2.47 4.56 11.01
C LEU A 6 -3.04 5.85 11.60
N THR A 7 -3.17 5.91 12.92
CA THR A 7 -3.66 7.13 13.58
C THR A 7 -2.61 8.21 13.46
N GLN A 8 -3.01 9.43 13.10
CA GLN A 8 -2.12 10.58 13.00
C GLN A 8 -1.47 10.86 14.36
N HIS A 9 -0.17 11.20 14.38
CA HIS A 9 0.54 11.49 15.64
C HIS A 9 0.00 12.79 16.27
N PRO A 10 -0.42 12.80 17.54
CA PRO A 10 -1.10 13.97 18.14
C PRO A 10 -0.22 15.22 18.25
N ASN A 11 1.10 15.06 18.22
CA ASN A 11 2.06 16.18 18.27
C ASN A 11 2.70 16.52 16.93
N SER A 12 2.28 15.91 15.81
CA SER A 12 2.83 16.32 14.52
C SER A 12 2.38 17.73 14.13
N PRO A 13 3.17 18.47 13.32
CA PRO A 13 2.73 19.73 12.73
C PRO A 13 1.40 19.57 11.98
N ALA A 14 1.19 18.43 11.31
CA ALA A 14 -0.05 18.12 10.62
C ALA A 14 -1.25 17.95 11.55
N ALA A 15 -1.07 17.48 12.79
CA ALA A 15 -2.14 17.38 13.77
C ALA A 15 -2.53 18.73 14.39
N LYS A 16 -1.65 19.73 14.33
CA LYS A 16 -1.85 21.07 14.92
C LYS A 16 -2.28 22.13 13.90
N SER A 17 -2.37 21.78 12.62
CA SER A 17 -2.62 22.72 11.54
C SER A 17 -4.09 22.76 11.10
N LYS A 18 -4.58 23.96 10.80
CA LYS A 18 -5.89 24.18 10.14
C LYS A 18 -5.82 23.96 8.61
N GLN A 19 -4.62 23.78 8.07
CA GLN A 19 -4.32 23.45 6.67
C GLN A 19 -3.71 22.06 6.58
N ILE A 20 -3.87 21.37 5.45
CA ILE A 20 -3.24 20.07 5.24
C ILE A 20 -1.71 20.26 5.16
N ILE A 21 -0.99 19.72 6.14
CA ILE A 21 0.47 19.66 6.12
C ILE A 21 0.89 18.25 5.73
N PHE A 22 1.63 18.15 4.64
CA PHE A 22 2.38 16.95 4.30
C PHE A 22 3.59 16.86 5.21
N GLU A 23 3.57 15.90 6.14
CA GLU A 23 4.70 15.66 7.02
C GLU A 23 5.65 14.67 6.34
N GLU A 24 6.90 15.09 6.13
CA GLU A 24 7.92 14.17 5.66
C GLU A 24 8.21 13.12 6.72
N ILE A 25 8.34 11.85 6.29
CA ILE A 25 8.70 10.76 7.20
C ILE A 25 10.06 11.04 7.84
N GLY A 26 11.00 11.70 7.15
CA GLY A 26 12.31 12.05 7.67
C GLY A 26 13.30 10.87 7.82
N PRO A 27 14.54 11.13 8.27
CA PRO A 27 15.58 10.12 8.44
C PRO A 27 15.28 9.16 9.61
N SER A 28 16.14 8.16 9.80
CA SER A 28 16.09 7.28 10.97
C SER A 28 16.09 8.08 12.27
N GLY A 29 15.13 7.81 13.15
CA GLY A 29 14.97 8.52 14.43
C GLY A 29 14.01 9.71 14.41
N SER A 30 13.45 10.10 13.25
CA SER A 30 12.41 11.13 13.21
C SER A 30 11.16 10.71 13.99
N ILE A 31 10.44 11.68 14.55
CA ILE A 31 9.20 11.44 15.32
C ILE A 31 8.16 10.72 14.46
N VAL A 32 8.01 11.14 13.20
CA VAL A 32 7.06 10.55 12.25
C VAL A 32 7.40 9.10 11.95
N ARG A 33 8.66 8.81 11.64
CA ARG A 33 9.10 7.44 11.34
C ARG A 33 8.92 6.53 12.55
N ASN A 34 9.33 6.97 13.74
CA ASN A 34 9.21 6.18 14.96
C ASN A 34 7.73 5.89 15.29
N HIS A 35 6.85 6.89 15.14
CA HIS A 35 5.42 6.70 15.32
C HIS A 35 4.83 5.71 14.32
N LEU A 36 5.15 5.84 13.02
CA LEU A 36 4.70 4.90 12.00
C LEU A 36 5.19 3.47 12.29
N GLN A 37 6.45 3.30 12.70
CA GLN A 37 7.00 2.01 13.09
C GLN A 37 6.26 1.40 14.29
N GLN A 38 5.94 2.20 15.31
CA GLN A 38 5.17 1.74 16.46
C GLN A 38 3.74 1.32 16.06
N GLN A 39 3.08 2.10 15.21
CA GLN A 39 1.75 1.78 14.70
C GLN A 39 1.76 0.48 13.90
N ILE A 40 2.76 0.29 13.03
CA ILE A 40 2.95 -0.95 12.24
C ILE A 40 3.27 -2.14 13.15
N ALA A 41 4.18 -1.98 14.12
CA ALA A 41 4.54 -3.04 15.06
C ALA A 41 3.36 -3.47 15.94
N GLY A 42 2.41 -2.57 16.19
CA GLY A 42 1.15 -2.87 16.88
C GLY A 42 0.12 -3.62 16.03
N LEU A 43 0.35 -3.80 14.73
CA LEU A 43 -0.57 -4.54 13.86
C LEU A 43 -0.38 -6.04 14.04
N GLY A 44 -1.37 -6.71 14.62
CA GLY A 44 -1.44 -8.17 14.61
C GLY A 44 -2.06 -8.68 13.30
N THR A 45 -1.43 -9.67 12.68
CA THR A 45 -2.00 -10.41 11.55
C THR A 45 -2.84 -11.58 12.07
N ARG A 46 -4.17 -11.42 12.10
CA ARG A 46 -5.11 -12.48 12.51
C ARG A 46 -6.33 -12.48 11.60
N GLY A 47 -6.83 -13.69 11.30
CA GLY A 47 -7.98 -13.90 10.42
C GLY A 47 -7.56 -14.16 8.97
N GLY A 48 -8.55 -14.11 8.09
CA GLY A 48 -8.39 -14.34 6.66
C GLY A 48 -7.82 -13.16 5.85
N THR A 49 -7.54 -13.40 4.58
CA THR A 49 -7.00 -12.42 3.64
C THR A 49 -8.11 -11.74 2.85
N ASN A 50 -8.35 -10.45 3.13
CA ASN A 50 -9.32 -9.61 2.41
C ASN A 50 -8.61 -8.66 1.43
N LEU A 51 -7.92 -9.27 0.46
CA LEU A 51 -7.04 -8.64 -0.50
C LEU A 51 -7.78 -7.61 -1.36
N TYR A 52 -8.90 -7.99 -1.97
CA TYR A 52 -9.59 -7.14 -2.95
C TYR A 52 -10.22 -5.91 -2.29
N GLN A 53 -10.80 -6.06 -1.10
CA GLN A 53 -11.29 -4.92 -0.33
C GLN A 53 -10.16 -3.94 0.00
N ALA A 54 -9.02 -4.46 0.49
CA ALA A 54 -7.90 -3.62 0.90
C ALA A 54 -7.37 -2.77 -0.27
N ILE A 55 -7.20 -3.39 -1.44
CA ILE A 55 -6.75 -2.68 -2.65
C ILE A 55 -7.81 -1.67 -3.10
N PHE A 56 -9.09 -2.05 -3.12
CA PHE A 56 -10.17 -1.15 -3.52
C PHE A 56 -10.22 0.10 -2.64
N GLU A 57 -10.08 -0.05 -1.33
CA GLU A 57 -10.02 1.06 -0.39
C GLU A 57 -8.77 1.94 -0.60
N ALA A 58 -7.61 1.32 -0.83
CA ALA A 58 -6.38 2.04 -1.13
C ALA A 58 -6.50 2.87 -2.44
N LEU A 59 -7.06 2.30 -3.50
CA LEU A 59 -7.31 3.02 -4.76
C LEU A 59 -8.36 4.12 -4.60
N ARG A 60 -9.39 3.88 -3.76
CA ARG A 60 -10.44 4.88 -3.47
C ARG A 60 -9.86 6.12 -2.78
N TYR A 61 -8.84 5.96 -1.95
CA TYR A 61 -8.19 7.08 -1.25
C TYR A 61 -7.74 8.19 -2.21
N PHE A 62 -7.12 7.85 -3.36
CA PHE A 62 -6.62 8.82 -4.34
C PHE A 62 -7.70 9.65 -5.04
N ARG A 63 -8.98 9.27 -4.92
CA ARG A 63 -10.13 10.04 -5.41
C ARG A 63 -10.95 10.65 -4.28
N SER A 64 -10.53 10.48 -3.03
CA SER A 64 -11.22 11.03 -1.87
C SER A 64 -10.86 12.52 -1.69
N PRO A 65 -11.75 13.34 -1.12
CA PRO A 65 -11.43 14.74 -0.79
C PRO A 65 -10.26 14.90 0.21
N SER A 66 -9.94 13.82 0.94
CA SER A 66 -8.81 13.75 1.86
C SER A 66 -7.47 13.62 1.13
N TYR A 67 -7.47 13.13 -0.11
CA TYR A 67 -6.28 13.15 -0.95
C TYR A 67 -6.17 14.52 -1.62
N GLN A 68 -5.26 15.33 -1.11
CA GLN A 68 -4.90 16.62 -1.67
C GLN A 68 -3.47 16.53 -2.17
N VAL A 69 -3.15 17.15 -3.29
CA VAL A 69 -1.77 17.24 -3.77
C VAL A 69 -1.25 18.61 -3.30
N PRO A 70 -0.07 18.70 -2.66
CA PRO A 70 0.49 20.00 -2.27
C PRO A 70 0.70 20.90 -3.50
N GLU A 71 0.85 22.21 -3.26
CA GLU A 71 0.88 23.26 -4.29
C GLU A 71 1.81 22.97 -5.49
N ALA A 72 1.51 23.65 -6.60
CA ALA A 72 2.24 23.55 -7.86
C ALA A 72 3.76 23.59 -7.61
N ASN A 73 4.48 22.63 -8.21
CA ASN A 73 5.94 22.43 -8.25
C ASN A 73 6.50 21.18 -7.53
N VAL A 74 5.68 20.38 -6.84
CA VAL A 74 6.13 19.06 -6.33
C VAL A 74 5.56 17.92 -7.18
N LYS A 75 6.42 17.27 -7.97
CA LYS A 75 6.04 16.06 -8.70
C LYS A 75 5.96 14.88 -7.73
N ARG A 76 4.75 14.37 -7.48
CA ARG A 76 4.53 13.14 -6.72
C ARG A 76 4.07 12.02 -7.64
N PHE A 77 4.53 10.81 -7.33
CA PHE A 77 4.15 9.57 -8.01
C PHE A 77 3.28 8.79 -7.03
N PRO A 78 1.96 8.69 -7.26
CA PRO A 78 1.11 7.93 -6.35
C PRO A 78 1.35 6.44 -6.58
N VAL A 79 1.74 5.74 -5.51
CA VAL A 79 2.05 4.31 -5.56
C VAL A 79 1.29 3.60 -4.44
N VAL A 80 0.70 2.46 -4.77
CA VAL A 80 0.24 1.46 -3.81
C VAL A 80 1.20 0.29 -3.89
N VAL A 81 1.80 -0.08 -2.76
CA VAL A 81 2.63 -1.28 -2.64
C VAL A 81 1.82 -2.34 -1.90
N LEU A 82 1.48 -3.41 -2.60
CA LEU A 82 0.82 -4.58 -2.05
C LEU A 82 1.88 -5.60 -1.63
N LEU A 83 1.93 -5.92 -0.33
CA LEU A 83 2.67 -7.07 0.19
C LEU A 83 1.64 -8.13 0.61
N ALA A 84 1.68 -9.31 -0.02
CA ALA A 84 0.74 -10.39 0.24
C ALA A 84 1.46 -11.74 0.23
N ASP A 85 1.00 -12.70 1.03
CA ASP A 85 1.52 -14.06 1.11
C ASP A 85 0.54 -15.13 0.61
N GLY A 86 -0.65 -14.72 0.19
CA GLY A 86 -1.72 -15.60 -0.25
C GLY A 86 -2.75 -14.91 -1.13
N GLN A 87 -3.82 -15.66 -1.44
CA GLN A 87 -4.95 -15.20 -2.23
C GLN A 87 -6.03 -14.54 -1.37
N ASP A 88 -7.00 -13.89 -2.03
CA ASP A 88 -8.21 -13.42 -1.36
C ASP A 88 -9.07 -14.61 -0.89
N ASP A 89 -9.65 -14.52 0.30
CA ASP A 89 -10.50 -15.58 0.84
C ASP A 89 -11.94 -15.55 0.30
N GLY A 90 -12.33 -14.51 -0.45
CA GLY A 90 -13.64 -14.40 -1.09
C GLY A 90 -14.79 -14.02 -0.16
N TYR A 91 -14.52 -13.68 1.10
CA TYR A 91 -15.57 -13.29 2.07
C TYR A 91 -16.07 -11.85 1.89
N SER A 92 -15.38 -11.04 1.08
CA SER A 92 -15.76 -9.66 0.81
C SER A 92 -16.70 -9.55 -0.38
N ALA A 93 -17.61 -8.55 -0.33
CA ALA A 93 -18.44 -8.20 -1.48
C ALA A 93 -17.61 -7.62 -2.65
N ILE A 94 -16.41 -7.09 -2.35
CA ILE A 94 -15.49 -6.58 -3.36
C ILE A 94 -14.69 -7.73 -3.96
N ASN A 95 -14.77 -7.86 -5.29
CA ASN A 95 -14.04 -8.87 -6.05
C ASN A 95 -13.00 -8.27 -7.00
N ARG A 96 -12.22 -9.15 -7.64
CA ARG A 96 -11.19 -8.82 -8.63
C ARG A 96 -11.68 -7.85 -9.70
N THR A 97 -12.87 -8.07 -10.27
CA THR A 97 -13.40 -7.24 -11.36
C THR A 97 -13.58 -5.80 -10.91
N GLN A 98 -14.09 -5.57 -9.70
CA GLN A 98 -14.27 -4.23 -9.15
C GLN A 98 -12.95 -3.53 -8.88
N VAL A 99 -11.92 -4.26 -8.42
CA VAL A 99 -10.56 -3.71 -8.26
C VAL A 99 -9.98 -3.27 -9.61
N LEU A 100 -10.07 -4.13 -10.63
CA LEU A 100 -9.57 -3.81 -11.97
C LEU A 100 -10.30 -2.61 -12.60
N GLN A 101 -11.63 -2.51 -12.39
CA GLN A 101 -12.40 -1.34 -12.81
C GLN A 101 -11.98 -0.09 -12.06
N LYS A 102 -11.79 -0.18 -10.74
CA LYS A 102 -11.36 0.96 -9.93
C LYS A 102 -9.99 1.47 -10.35
N ARG A 103 -9.05 0.57 -10.67
CA ARG A 103 -7.71 0.90 -11.19
C ARG A 103 -7.74 1.70 -12.48
N LYS A 104 -8.73 1.47 -13.36
CA LYS A 104 -8.93 2.29 -14.58
C LYS A 104 -9.40 3.71 -14.28
N GLN A 105 -9.95 3.97 -13.09
CA GLN A 105 -10.38 5.31 -12.67
C GLN A 105 -9.26 6.12 -12.02
N VAL A 106 -8.11 5.50 -11.70
CA VAL A 106 -6.95 6.12 -11.05
C VAL A 106 -5.67 5.71 -11.79
N GLU A 107 -5.62 6.04 -13.08
CA GLU A 107 -4.56 5.57 -13.98
C GLU A 107 -3.17 6.09 -13.64
N GLU A 108 -3.12 7.23 -12.97
CA GLU A 108 -1.94 7.86 -12.43
C GLU A 108 -1.28 7.06 -11.30
N VAL A 109 -2.03 6.14 -10.66
CA VAL A 109 -1.57 5.35 -9.50
C VAL A 109 -0.92 4.06 -9.95
N GLU A 110 0.36 3.89 -9.63
CA GLU A 110 1.06 2.61 -9.80
C GLU A 110 0.64 1.63 -8.70
N LEU A 111 0.39 0.38 -9.07
CA LEU A 111 0.13 -0.70 -8.12
C LEU A 111 1.24 -1.72 -8.26
N LYS A 112 2.14 -1.74 -7.29
CA LYS A 112 3.29 -2.65 -7.23
C LYS A 112 2.94 -3.81 -6.31
N VAL A 113 3.31 -5.03 -6.69
CA VAL A 113 2.90 -6.24 -5.97
C VAL A 113 4.12 -7.06 -5.59
N ILE A 114 4.20 -7.43 -4.32
CA ILE A 114 5.21 -8.33 -3.76
C ILE A 114 4.48 -9.52 -3.14
N GLY A 115 4.57 -10.68 -3.80
CA GLY A 115 4.09 -11.95 -3.24
C GLY A 115 5.18 -12.62 -2.41
N PHE A 116 5.06 -12.63 -1.09
CA PHE A 116 6.04 -13.27 -0.20
C PHE A 116 5.64 -14.71 0.15
N GLY A 117 6.52 -15.68 -0.11
CA GLY A 117 6.19 -17.11 0.08
C GLY A 117 5.25 -17.69 -0.98
N VAL A 118 4.91 -16.91 -2.02
CA VAL A 118 4.07 -17.35 -3.13
C VAL A 118 4.91 -18.13 -4.14
N THR A 119 4.44 -19.33 -4.51
CA THR A 119 5.12 -20.16 -5.51
C THR A 119 5.05 -19.50 -6.89
N PRO A 120 6.19 -19.33 -7.60
CA PRO A 120 6.20 -18.83 -8.98
C PRO A 120 5.31 -19.67 -9.91
N ASN A 121 4.66 -19.00 -10.86
CA ASN A 121 3.70 -19.56 -11.85
C ASN A 121 2.44 -20.24 -11.29
N SER A 122 2.25 -20.24 -9.97
CA SER A 122 1.00 -20.67 -9.34
C SER A 122 -0.19 -19.80 -9.76
N GLU A 123 -1.40 -20.29 -9.50
CA GLU A 123 -2.61 -19.49 -9.72
C GLU A 123 -2.62 -18.24 -8.84
N THR A 124 -2.19 -18.35 -7.58
CA THR A 124 -2.04 -17.20 -6.67
C THR A 124 -1.05 -16.17 -7.22
N HIS A 125 0.09 -16.61 -7.77
CA HIS A 125 1.03 -15.71 -8.43
C HIS A 125 0.38 -14.96 -9.59
N ARG A 126 -0.34 -15.66 -10.48
CA ARG A 126 -1.05 -15.04 -11.60
C ARG A 126 -2.07 -14.02 -11.13
N GLN A 127 -2.92 -14.39 -10.17
CA GLN A 127 -3.94 -13.50 -9.61
C GLN A 127 -3.36 -12.24 -8.99
N LEU A 128 -2.25 -12.36 -8.25
CA LEU A 128 -1.54 -11.22 -7.68
C LEU A 128 -0.96 -10.31 -8.78
N CYS A 129 -0.31 -10.89 -9.80
CA CYS A 129 0.33 -10.10 -10.86
C CYS A 129 -0.64 -9.39 -11.79
N GLU A 130 -1.86 -9.89 -11.95
CA GLU A 130 -2.90 -9.19 -12.72
C GLU A 130 -3.33 -7.87 -12.05
N LEU A 131 -3.16 -7.77 -10.74
CA LEU A 131 -3.45 -6.55 -9.97
C LEU A 131 -2.39 -5.48 -10.22
N ALA A 132 -1.14 -5.88 -10.49
CA ALA A 132 -0.04 -4.95 -10.72
C ALA A 132 -0.27 -4.02 -11.93
N ARG A 133 0.21 -2.78 -11.83
CA ARG A 133 0.26 -1.81 -12.94
C ARG A 133 1.54 -0.97 -12.79
N PRO A 134 2.51 -1.11 -13.73
CA PRO A 134 2.56 -2.08 -14.84
C PRO A 134 2.66 -3.54 -14.37
N VAL A 135 2.35 -4.51 -15.24
CA VAL A 135 2.41 -5.96 -14.93
C VAL A 135 3.83 -6.39 -14.50
N ALA A 136 4.86 -5.73 -15.03
CA ALA A 136 6.25 -5.96 -14.67
C ALA A 136 6.59 -5.62 -13.21
N ASP A 137 5.74 -4.84 -12.52
CA ASP A 137 5.91 -4.49 -11.10
C ASP A 137 5.30 -5.54 -10.16
N CYS A 138 5.03 -6.74 -10.66
CA CYS A 138 4.73 -7.90 -9.84
C CYS A 138 5.99 -8.75 -9.63
N LEU A 139 6.38 -8.91 -8.37
CA LEU A 139 7.51 -9.72 -7.97
C LEU A 139 7.06 -10.73 -6.92
N VAL A 140 7.60 -11.94 -6.99
CA VAL A 140 7.38 -12.97 -5.96
C VAL A 140 8.71 -13.45 -5.43
N THR A 141 8.79 -13.68 -4.13
CA THR A 141 9.98 -14.21 -3.48
C THR A 141 9.61 -14.98 -2.23
N SER A 142 10.34 -16.04 -1.91
CA SER A 142 10.28 -16.72 -0.62
C SER A 142 11.50 -16.39 0.26
N SER A 143 12.41 -15.54 -0.21
CA SER A 143 13.65 -15.18 0.48
C SER A 143 13.47 -13.87 1.25
N THR A 144 13.65 -13.91 2.56
CA THR A 144 13.59 -12.71 3.42
C THR A 144 14.61 -11.66 2.98
N THR A 145 15.81 -12.08 2.55
CA THR A 145 16.86 -11.17 2.07
C THR A 145 16.48 -10.51 0.75
N GLU A 146 15.85 -11.27 -0.15
CA GLU A 146 15.36 -10.73 -1.42
C GLU A 146 14.19 -9.77 -1.19
N LEU A 147 13.23 -10.12 -0.31
CA LEU A 147 12.15 -9.23 0.11
C LEU A 147 12.69 -7.90 0.64
N GLN A 148 13.71 -7.92 1.49
CA GLN A 148 14.34 -6.69 1.98
C GLN A 148 14.98 -5.86 0.85
N THR A 149 15.56 -6.54 -0.14
CA THR A 149 16.16 -5.90 -1.31
C THR A 149 15.10 -5.25 -2.20
N LEU A 150 13.98 -5.94 -2.42
CA LEU A 150 12.82 -5.43 -3.18
C LEU A 150 12.18 -4.24 -2.49
N ILE A 151 11.96 -4.30 -1.18
CA ILE A 151 11.41 -3.16 -0.43
C ILE A 151 12.36 -1.94 -0.54
N ARG A 152 13.68 -2.17 -0.47
CA ARG A 152 14.67 -1.10 -0.61
C ARG A 152 14.70 -0.50 -2.02
N SER A 153 14.45 -1.27 -3.07
CA SER A 153 14.45 -0.74 -4.45
C SER A 153 13.33 0.27 -4.67
N PHE A 154 12.19 0.14 -3.99
CA PHE A 154 11.10 1.13 -4.03
C PHE A 154 11.40 2.45 -3.32
N THR A 155 12.48 2.52 -2.54
CA THR A 155 12.86 3.72 -1.77
C THR A 155 14.04 4.50 -2.36
N ARG A 156 14.60 4.04 -3.48
CA ARG A 156 15.83 4.60 -4.09
C ARG A 156 15.60 5.49 -5.32
N SER A 157 14.35 5.85 -5.61
CA SER A 157 13.97 6.78 -6.68
C SER A 157 13.80 8.20 -6.18
#